data_AF-A0A7J2HNA0-F1
#
_entry.id   AF-A0A7J2HNA0-F1
#
_cell.length_a   1.000
_cell.length_b   1.000
_cell.length_c   1.000
_cell.angle_alpha   90.00
_cell.angle_beta   90.00
_cell.angle_gamma   90.00
#
_symmetry.space_group_name_H-M   'P 1'
#
loop_
_entity.id
_entity.type
_entity.pdbx_description
1 polymer ?
#
loop_
_entity_poly.entity_id
_entity_poly.type
_entity_poly.pdbx_seq_one_letter_code
_entity_poly.pdbx_strand_id
1 'polypeptide(L)'
;MRGKMHKLIIRANVKKLLVEDYIDGKKRIALNKEREIRRTKAGGFAQSKYQRHIDIMKSKTLKWIQENLLKPGVLRPPYDEIEVICEDKILKKEIKALLDGLNLGK
;
A
#
# COMPACT_ATOMS: atom_id res chain seq x y z
N MET A 1 -16.89 -25.39 14.85
CA MET A 1 -15.62 -25.25 14.08
C MET A 1 -15.43 -23.76 13.79
N ARG A 2 -14.48 -23.08 14.44
CA ARG A 2 -14.09 -21.73 13.99
C ARG A 2 -13.25 -21.93 12.73
N GLY A 3 -13.79 -21.53 11.57
CA GLY A 3 -13.06 -21.58 10.31
C GLY A 3 -11.75 -20.81 10.44
N LYS A 4 -10.70 -21.31 9.80
CA LYS A 4 -9.41 -20.61 9.70
C LYS A 4 -9.67 -19.29 8.96
N MET A 5 -9.64 -18.18 9.68
CA MET A 5 -9.85 -16.84 9.11
C MET A 5 -8.50 -16.26 8.69
N HIS A 6 -8.38 -15.92 7.42
CA HIS A 6 -7.21 -15.33 6.78
C HIS A 6 -7.50 -13.84 6.52
N LYS A 7 -6.86 -12.96 7.29
CA LYS A 7 -7.07 -11.50 7.17
C LYS A 7 -5.78 -10.81 6.72
N LEU A 8 -5.88 -9.99 5.69
CA LEU A 8 -4.78 -9.14 5.21
C LEU A 8 -5.02 -7.70 5.67
N ILE A 9 -4.02 -7.10 6.32
CA ILE A 9 -4.03 -5.68 6.68
C ILE A 9 -2.86 -4.98 5.97
N ILE A 10 -3.18 -4.03 5.09
CA ILE A 10 -2.20 -3.21 4.40
C ILE A 10 -2.26 -1.80 4.98
N ARG A 11 -1.18 -1.40 5.67
CA ARG A 11 -0.99 -0.03 6.14
C ARG A 11 -0.02 0.67 5.21
N ALA A 12 -0.51 1.65 4.47
CA ALA A 12 0.27 2.36 3.47
C ALA A 12 0.22 3.87 3.72
N ASN A 13 1.37 4.52 3.64
CA ASN A 13 1.47 5.96 3.54
C ASN A 13 2.61 6.34 2.59
N VAL A 14 2.85 7.64 2.47
CA VAL A 14 3.86 8.18 1.55
C VAL A 14 5.28 7.75 1.93
N LYS A 15 5.56 7.28 3.15
CA LYS A 15 6.90 6.89 3.62
C LYS A 15 7.06 5.40 3.89
N LYS A 16 5.97 4.70 4.19
CA LYS A 16 5.98 3.38 4.80
C LYS A 16 4.88 2.53 4.20
N LEU A 17 5.22 1.27 3.96
CA LEU A 17 4.32 0.20 3.55
C LEU A 17 4.52 -0.97 4.51
N LEU A 18 3.49 -1.27 5.27
CA LEU A 18 3.42 -2.42 6.16
C LEU A 18 2.29 -3.34 5.69
N VAL A 19 2.59 -4.62 5.54
CA VAL A 19 1.64 -5.67 5.19
C VAL A 19 1.67 -6.70 6.29
N GLU A 20 0.53 -6.84 6.97
CA GLU A 20 0.31 -7.77 8.07
C GLU A 20 -0.66 -8.84 7.60
N ASP A 21 -0.28 -10.10 7.76
CA ASP A 21 -1.05 -11.26 7.40
C ASP A 21 -1.47 -11.98 8.68
N TYR A 22 -2.76 -12.22 8.86
CA TYR A 22 -3.32 -12.93 10.00
C TYR A 22 -3.84 -14.27 9.52
N ILE A 23 -3.12 -15.33 9.87
CA ILE A 23 -3.51 -16.70 9.54
C ILE A 23 -3.91 -17.37 10.84
N ASP A 24 -5.18 -17.77 10.95
CA ASP A 24 -5.69 -18.48 12.14
C ASP A 24 -5.45 -17.67 13.44
N GLY A 25 -5.69 -16.35 13.35
CA GLY A 25 -5.46 -15.40 14.45
C GLY A 25 -3.99 -15.08 14.76
N LYS A 26 -3.03 -15.75 14.10
CA LYS A 26 -1.60 -15.47 14.28
C LYS A 26 -1.14 -14.38 13.32
N LYS A 27 -0.64 -13.29 13.90
CA LYS A 27 -0.05 -12.18 13.15
C LYS A 27 1.30 -12.57 12.57
N ARG A 28 1.49 -12.30 11.28
CA ARG A 28 2.75 -12.37 10.55
C ARG A 28 2.97 -11.06 9.81
N ILE A 29 4.20 -10.54 9.85
CA ILE A 29 4.56 -9.38 9.02
C ILE A 29 5.06 -9.92 7.68
N ALA A 30 4.31 -9.67 6.61
CA ALA A 30 4.68 -10.09 5.25
C ALA A 30 5.65 -9.08 4.61
N LEU A 31 5.47 -7.80 4.90
CA LEU A 31 6.34 -6.74 4.42
C LEU A 31 6.36 -5.59 5.43
N ASN A 32 7.54 -5.06 5.73
CA ASN A 32 7.70 -3.79 6.43
C ASN A 32 8.79 -2.99 5.71
N LYS A 33 8.38 -2.04 4.87
CA LYS A 33 9.28 -1.22 4.07
C LYS A 33 9.06 0.24 4.36
N GLU A 34 10.17 0.95 4.49
CA GLU A 34 10.20 2.39 4.65
C GLU A 34 11.07 2.98 3.53
N ARG A 35 10.72 4.18 3.08
CA ARG A 35 11.45 4.93 2.06
C ARG A 35 11.81 6.31 2.58
N GLU A 36 13.03 6.72 2.27
CA GLU A 36 13.49 8.07 2.54
C GLU A 36 12.84 9.04 1.55
N ILE A 37 12.16 10.08 2.05
CA ILE A 37 11.66 11.18 1.21
C ILE A 37 12.60 12.36 1.41
N ARG A 38 13.45 12.61 0.42
CA ARG A 38 14.29 13.81 0.40
C ARG A 38 13.42 15.03 0.12
N ARG A 39 13.52 16.03 0.99
CA ARG A 39 12.82 17.31 0.81
C ARG A 39 13.50 18.09 -0.31
N THR A 40 12.75 18.44 -1.35
CA THR A 40 13.23 19.39 -2.36
C THR A 40 13.01 20.82 -1.86
N LYS A 41 14.03 21.68 -1.93
CA LYS A 41 13.88 23.11 -1.64
C LYS A 41 12.98 23.73 -2.72
N ALA A 42 11.71 23.94 -2.41
CA ALA A 42 10.69 24.42 -3.35
C ALA A 42 10.55 25.95 -3.40
N GLY A 43 11.45 26.71 -2.76
CA GLY A 43 11.34 28.16 -2.53
C GLY A 43 11.37 29.08 -3.75
N GLY A 44 11.36 28.53 -4.97
CA GLY A 44 11.29 29.30 -6.22
C GLY A 44 10.42 28.65 -7.30
N PHE A 45 9.58 27.67 -6.94
CA PHE A 45 8.71 27.00 -7.91
C PHE A 45 7.46 27.85 -8.20
N ALA A 46 7.19 28.09 -9.48
CA ALA A 46 5.86 28.53 -9.91
C ALA A 46 4.80 27.50 -9.47
N GLN A 47 3.62 27.97 -9.07
CA GLN A 47 2.55 27.14 -8.51
C GLN A 47 2.18 25.94 -9.41
N SER A 48 2.14 26.14 -10.73
CA SER A 48 1.88 25.08 -11.71
C SER A 48 2.97 24.00 -11.74
N LYS A 49 4.24 24.38 -11.61
CA LYS A 49 5.37 23.43 -11.53
C LYS A 49 5.36 22.68 -10.20
N TYR A 50 4.91 23.31 -9.13
CA TYR A 50 4.78 22.68 -7.82
C TYR A 50 3.69 21.60 -7.83
N GLN A 51 2.51 21.91 -8.36
CA GLN A 51 1.43 20.92 -8.47
C GLN A 51 1.86 19.72 -9.30
N ARG A 52 2.48 19.94 -10.47
CA ARG A 52 3.02 18.87 -11.32
C ARG A 52 4.06 18.02 -10.59
N HIS A 53 4.90 18.63 -9.76
CA HIS A 53 5.87 17.90 -8.94
C HIS A 53 5.18 16.99 -7.91
N ILE A 54 4.15 17.49 -7.23
CA ILE A 54 3.36 16.70 -6.27
C ILE A 54 2.71 15.49 -6.97
N ASP A 55 2.12 15.69 -8.15
CA ASP A 55 1.47 14.61 -8.89
C ASP A 55 2.47 13.52 -9.31
N ILE A 56 3.67 13.93 -9.76
CA ILE A 56 4.77 13.00 -10.04
C ILE A 56 5.16 12.21 -8.79
N MET A 57 5.26 12.87 -7.63
CA MET A 57 5.60 12.20 -6.37
C MET A 57 4.52 11.21 -5.93
N LYS A 58 3.23 11.55 -6.10
CA LYS A 58 2.11 10.63 -5.85
C LYS A 58 2.18 9.41 -6.76
N SER A 59 2.37 9.61 -8.07
CA SER A 59 2.51 8.52 -9.05
C SER A 59 3.69 7.58 -8.69
N LYS A 60 4.86 8.14 -8.35
CA LYS A 60 6.01 7.36 -7.86
C LYS A 60 5.71 6.57 -6.60
N THR A 61 4.87 7.12 -5.71
CA THR A 61 4.43 6.43 -4.49
C THR A 61 3.57 5.22 -4.81
N LEU A 62 2.58 5.39 -5.67
CA LEU A 62 1.72 4.30 -6.07
C LEU A 62 2.51 3.18 -6.75
N LYS A 63 3.38 3.52 -7.70
CA LYS A 63 4.25 2.56 -8.38
C LYS A 63 5.13 1.80 -7.40
N TRP A 64 5.77 2.49 -6.46
CA TRP A 64 6.58 1.85 -5.41
C TRP A 64 5.75 0.88 -4.55
N ILE A 65 4.50 1.21 -4.22
CA ILE A 65 3.63 0.32 -3.46
C ILE A 65 3.29 -0.93 -4.29
N GLN A 66 2.88 -0.75 -5.54
CA GLN A 66 2.57 -1.84 -6.47
C GLN A 66 3.75 -2.80 -6.59
N GLU A 67 4.95 -2.30 -6.86
CA GLU A 67 6.16 -3.10 -7.01
C GLU A 67 6.51 -3.90 -5.74
N ASN A 68 6.14 -3.42 -4.56
CA ASN A 68 6.41 -4.14 -3.32
C ASN A 68 5.30 -5.13 -2.95
N LEU A 69 4.03 -4.81 -3.23
CA LEU A 69 2.91 -5.72 -3.00
C LEU A 69 2.93 -6.91 -3.96
N LEU A 70 3.30 -6.69 -5.22
CA LEU A 70 3.38 -7.73 -6.24
C LEU A 70 4.61 -8.64 -6.11
N LYS A 71 5.46 -8.44 -5.09
CA LYS A 71 6.58 -9.34 -4.86
C LYS A 71 6.08 -10.73 -4.46
N PRO A 72 6.71 -11.79 -4.99
CA PRO A 72 6.32 -13.15 -4.65
C PRO A 72 6.42 -13.39 -3.13
N GLY A 73 5.35 -13.95 -2.57
CA GLY A 73 5.26 -14.30 -1.15
C GLY A 73 4.84 -13.18 -0.20
N VAL A 74 4.63 -11.94 -0.69
CA VAL A 74 4.05 -10.83 0.08
C VAL A 74 2.54 -10.99 0.20
N LEU A 75 1.86 -11.24 -0.93
CA LEU A 75 0.45 -11.58 -0.98
C LEU A 75 0.31 -13.10 -1.13
N ARG A 76 -0.58 -13.69 -0.34
CA ARG A 76 -0.84 -15.13 -0.24
C ARG A 76 -2.35 -15.36 -0.24
N PRO A 77 -2.99 -15.22 -1.41
CA PRO A 77 -4.41 -15.54 -1.52
C PRO A 77 -4.66 -17.03 -1.20
N PRO A 78 -5.90 -17.39 -0.81
CA PRO A 78 -7.04 -16.51 -0.65
C PRO A 78 -7.11 -15.87 0.74
N TYR A 79 -7.64 -14.64 0.80
CA TYR A 79 -7.96 -13.91 2.02
C TYR A 79 -9.48 -13.82 2.21
N ASP A 80 -9.95 -14.02 3.43
CA ASP A 80 -11.37 -13.86 3.78
C ASP A 80 -11.72 -12.37 4.00
N GLU A 81 -10.77 -11.59 4.52
CA GLU A 81 -10.94 -10.16 4.75
C GLU A 81 -9.68 -9.39 4.34
N ILE A 82 -9.85 -8.28 3.60
CA ILE A 82 -8.76 -7.39 3.20
C ILE A 82 -9.06 -5.98 3.70
N GLU A 83 -8.18 -5.47 4.55
CA GLU A 83 -8.30 -4.13 5.13
C GLU A 83 -7.15 -3.24 4.65
N VAL A 84 -7.49 -2.09 4.06
CA VAL A 84 -6.51 -1.08 3.63
C VAL A 84 -6.62 0.15 4.53
N ILE A 85 -5.55 0.42 5.28
CA ILE A 85 -5.42 1.57 6.17
C ILE A 85 -4.45 2.56 5.52
N CYS A 86 -4.99 3.69 5.06
CA CYS A 86 -4.23 4.76 4.44
C CYS A 86 -4.97 6.09 4.70
N GLU A 87 -4.23 7.12 5.09
CA GLU A 87 -4.77 8.47 5.34
C GLU A 87 -5.13 9.18 4.04
N ASP A 88 -4.33 8.97 2.98
CA ASP A 88 -4.58 9.54 1.66
C ASP A 88 -5.70 8.75 0.96
N LYS A 89 -6.86 9.39 0.78
CA LYS A 89 -8.04 8.77 0.17
C LYS A 89 -7.82 8.32 -1.28
N ILE A 90 -7.02 9.06 -2.05
CA ILE A 90 -6.72 8.73 -3.44
C ILE A 90 -5.84 7.48 -3.44
N LEU A 91 -4.76 7.49 -2.66
CA LEU A 91 -3.86 6.35 -2.56
C LEU A 91 -4.59 5.08 -2.05
N LYS A 92 -5.48 5.23 -1.07
CA LYS A 92 -6.33 4.14 -0.59
C LYS A 92 -7.18 3.53 -1.70
N LYS A 93 -7.80 4.37 -2.53
CA LYS A 93 -8.65 3.93 -3.65
C LYS A 93 -7.85 3.15 -4.69
N GLU A 94 -6.68 3.66 -5.06
CA GLU A 94 -5.77 3.01 -6.02
C GLU A 94 -5.25 1.65 -5.51
N ILE A 95 -4.87 1.57 -4.23
CA ILE A 95 -4.44 0.30 -3.61
C ILE A 95 -5.59 -0.70 -3.60
N LYS A 96 -6.81 -0.27 -3.26
CA LYS A 96 -7.99 -1.15 -3.31
C LYS A 96 -8.24 -1.68 -4.72
N ALA A 97 -8.26 -0.79 -5.72
CA ALA A 97 -8.44 -1.18 -7.11
C ALA A 97 -7.38 -2.20 -7.58
N LEU A 98 -6.12 -2.04 -7.14
CA LEU A 98 -5.06 -3.02 -7.39
C LEU A 98 -5.39 -4.39 -6.78
N LEU A 99 -5.83 -4.43 -5.52
CA LEU A 99 -6.12 -5.69 -4.81
C LEU A 99 -7.37 -6.38 -5.37
N ASP A 100 -8.39 -5.60 -5.74
CA ASP A 100 -9.62 -6.09 -6.36
C ASP A 100 -9.29 -6.74 -7.71
N GLY A 101 -8.41 -6.14 -8.52
CA GLY A 101 -7.95 -6.70 -9.79
C GLY A 101 -7.10 -7.97 -9.66
N LEU A 102 -6.54 -8.25 -8.48
CA LEU A 102 -5.75 -9.45 -8.21
C LEU A 102 -6.60 -10.64 -7.76
N ASN A 103 -7.93 -10.50 -7.64
CA ASN A 103 -8.86 -11.54 -7.18
C ASN A 103 -8.34 -12.29 -5.94
N LEU A 104 -7.88 -11.53 -4.94
CA LEU A 104 -7.24 -12.08 -3.74
C LEU A 104 -8.25 -12.68 -2.74
N GLY A 105 -9.54 -12.47 -2.98
CA GLY A 105 -10.64 -13.03 -2.21
C GLY A 105 -10.93 -14.49 -2.55
N LYS A 106 -11.62 -15.16 -1.64
CA LYS A 106 -12.19 -16.49 -1.84
C LYS A 106 -13.62 -16.40 -2.39
#